data_AF-A0A1A6BLB3-F1
#
_entry.id   AF-A0A1A6BLB3-F1
#
_cell.length_a   1.000
_cell.length_b   1.000
_cell.length_c   1.000
_cell.angle_alpha   90.00
_cell.angle_beta   90.00
_cell.angle_gamma   90.00
#
_symmetry.space_group_name_H-M   'P 1'
#
loop_
_entity.id
_entity.type
_entity.pdbx_description
1 polymer ?
#
loop_
_entity_poly.entity_id
_entity_poly.type
_entity_poly.pdbx_seq_one_letter_code
_entity_poly.pdbx_strand_id
1 'polypeptide(L)'
;MTISQVPFALLRFQYQCARYPLQFVEDRFVTRIRSEAPARLFYERALGMLDTTVGNALRDPELVKRGAALVERTDALGRAAALDARATTRKEQADAKLDEAREQAVEDQKEARAATVQQIDEARSAAEERKREATQSARQRSESAKKRAESVAANRKQAAESARDQVVQRTKAVEKGASRAAESKLEDASEKRSEAASKRNQANRVEELADAEKQKRQAERASGSS
;
A
#
# COMPACT_ATOMS: atom_id res chain seq x y z
N MET A 1 84.12 55.79 50.20
CA MET A 1 82.72 56.05 49.75
C MET A 1 82.76 56.74 48.40
N THR A 2 82.24 56.10 47.37
CA THR A 2 82.33 56.56 45.98
C THR A 2 81.26 57.59 45.66
N ILE A 3 81.70 58.84 45.44
CA ILE A 3 80.91 60.02 45.03
C ILE A 3 80.13 59.78 43.73
N SER A 4 80.48 58.75 42.95
CA SER A 4 79.78 58.37 41.71
C SER A 4 78.42 57.68 41.91
N GLN A 5 78.06 57.25 43.13
CA GLN A 5 76.77 56.60 43.41
C GLN A 5 75.67 57.56 43.88
N VAL A 6 76.06 58.75 44.37
CA VAL A 6 75.13 59.78 44.86
C VAL A 6 74.17 60.31 43.79
N PRO A 7 74.58 60.51 42.50
CA PRO A 7 73.66 60.96 41.46
C PRO A 7 72.57 59.93 41.14
N PHE A 8 72.92 58.65 41.09
CA PHE A 8 71.99 57.57 40.78
C PHE A 8 71.01 57.30 41.93
N ALA A 9 71.45 57.41 43.18
CA ALA A 9 70.57 57.30 44.34
C ALA A 9 69.52 58.42 44.38
N LEU A 10 69.92 59.65 44.03
CA LEU A 10 69.00 60.79 43.94
C LEU A 10 68.01 60.62 42.78
N LEU A 11 68.47 60.17 41.60
CA LEU A 11 67.61 59.88 40.46
C LEU A 11 66.62 58.73 40.74
N ARG A 12 67.07 57.69 41.47
CA ARG A 12 66.19 56.62 41.96
C ARG A 12 65.13 57.16 42.89
N PHE A 13 65.50 58.03 43.83
CA PHE A 13 64.55 58.67 44.75
C PHE A 13 63.54 59.55 44.00
N GLN A 14 64.01 60.35 43.03
CA GLN A 14 63.14 61.18 42.19
C GLN A 14 62.18 60.34 41.34
N TYR A 15 62.66 59.25 40.74
CA TYR A 15 61.79 58.32 40.02
C TYR A 15 60.78 57.65 40.95
N GLN A 16 61.19 57.25 42.16
CA GLN A 16 60.30 56.65 43.14
C GLN A 16 59.22 57.64 43.64
N CYS A 17 59.55 58.93 43.77
CA CYS A 17 58.57 59.98 44.05
C CYS A 17 57.64 60.26 42.85
N ALA A 18 58.15 60.24 41.62
CA ALA A 18 57.34 60.39 40.41
C ALA A 18 56.44 59.17 40.14
N ARG A 19 56.85 57.98 40.61
CA ARG A 19 56.14 56.70 40.51
C ARG A 19 54.97 56.62 41.50
N TYR A 20 55.09 57.24 42.67
CA TYR A 20 54.08 57.22 43.72
C TYR A 20 52.66 57.63 43.26
N PRO A 21 52.46 58.72 42.49
CA PRO A 21 51.14 59.05 41.98
C PRO A 21 50.63 58.05 40.93
N LEU A 22 51.49 57.47 40.10
CA LEU A 22 51.12 56.40 39.15
C LEU A 22 50.68 55.12 39.86
N GLN A 23 51.33 54.78 40.97
CA GLN A 23 50.99 53.62 41.80
C GLN A 23 49.70 53.86 42.62
N PHE A 24 49.46 55.12 43.03
CA PHE A 24 48.19 55.52 43.66
C PHE A 24 47.00 55.45 42.70
N VAL A 25 47.19 55.82 41.44
CA VAL A 25 46.18 55.64 40.38
C VAL A 25 45.92 54.15 40.11
N GLU A 26 46.96 53.32 40.16
CA GLU A 26 46.85 51.87 40.06
C GLU A 26 45.98 51.30 41.20
N ASP A 27 46.30 51.64 42.45
CA ASP A 27 45.59 51.15 43.64
C ASP A 27 44.14 51.66 43.77
N ARG A 28 43.83 52.85 43.25
CA ARG A 28 42.49 53.47 43.39
C ARG A 28 41.56 53.23 42.19
N PHE A 29 42.10 53.24 40.96
CA PHE A 29 41.31 53.19 39.73
C PHE A 29 41.47 51.87 38.97
N VAL A 30 42.70 51.37 38.85
CA VAL A 30 42.98 50.18 38.02
C VAL A 30 42.56 48.90 38.73
N THR A 31 42.69 48.82 40.06
CA THR A 31 42.16 47.71 40.88
C THR A 31 40.65 47.52 40.76
N ARG A 32 39.89 48.61 40.48
CA ARG A 32 38.43 48.57 40.32
C ARG A 32 37.98 48.04 38.97
N ILE A 33 38.87 48.03 37.98
CA ILE A 33 38.67 47.46 36.64
C ILE A 33 39.07 45.98 36.67
N ARG A 34 38.30 45.07 36.05
CA ARG A 34 38.66 43.64 36.00
C ARG A 34 40.08 43.44 35.46
N SER A 35 40.84 42.51 36.05
CA SER A 35 42.23 42.23 35.70
C SER A 35 42.47 41.84 34.23
N GLU A 36 41.43 41.38 33.54
CA GLU A 36 41.47 40.96 32.14
C GLU A 36 41.02 42.06 31.16
N ALA A 37 40.61 43.23 31.65
CA ALA A 37 40.12 44.30 30.80
C ALA A 37 41.24 44.80 29.86
N PRO A 38 41.01 44.93 28.55
CA PRO A 38 42.06 45.31 27.59
C PRO A 38 42.78 46.61 27.93
N ALA A 39 42.04 47.63 28.41
CA ALA A 39 42.63 48.91 28.81
C ALA A 39 43.55 48.80 30.04
N ARG A 40 43.19 47.93 31.00
CA ARG A 40 44.01 47.65 32.19
C ARG A 40 45.26 46.87 31.82
N LEU A 41 45.13 45.84 30.99
CA LEU A 41 46.27 45.05 30.52
C LEU A 41 47.25 45.93 29.72
N PHE A 42 46.75 46.82 28.85
CA PHE A 42 47.62 47.75 28.13
C PHE A 42 48.40 48.68 29.07
N TYR A 43 47.73 49.24 30.07
CA TYR A 43 48.35 50.09 31.08
C TYR A 43 49.41 49.34 31.92
N GLU A 44 49.07 48.17 32.48
CA GLU A 44 49.99 47.37 33.29
C GLU A 44 51.23 46.91 32.48
N ARG A 45 51.05 46.55 31.21
CA ARG A 45 52.15 46.19 30.30
C ARG A 45 53.07 47.39 30.02
N ALA A 46 52.51 48.55 29.69
CA ALA A 46 53.28 49.77 29.45
C ALA A 46 54.08 50.19 30.69
N LEU A 47 53.46 50.06 31.86
CA LEU A 47 54.07 50.34 33.16
C LEU A 47 55.20 49.37 33.50
N GLY A 48 55.01 48.07 33.24
CA GLY A 48 56.05 47.08 33.43
C GLY A 48 57.25 47.30 32.51
N MET A 49 57.04 47.67 31.24
CA MET A 49 58.13 48.05 30.33
C MET A 49 58.87 49.30 30.79
N LEU A 50 58.14 50.31 31.28
CA LEU A 50 58.72 51.53 31.84
C LEU A 50 59.60 51.21 33.06
N ASP A 51 59.13 50.36 33.97
CA ASP A 51 59.93 49.92 35.13
C ASP A 51 61.17 49.11 34.71
N THR A 52 61.05 48.22 33.72
CA THR A 52 62.20 47.46 33.20
C THR A 52 63.23 48.39 32.54
N THR A 53 62.80 49.35 31.73
CA THR A 53 63.70 50.28 31.03
C THR A 53 64.39 51.25 31.99
N VAL A 54 63.64 51.85 32.92
CA VAL A 54 64.20 52.74 33.94
C VAL A 54 65.09 51.98 34.93
N GLY A 55 64.69 50.77 35.32
CA GLY A 55 65.51 49.90 36.18
C GLY A 55 66.85 49.55 35.55
N ASN A 56 66.89 49.28 34.24
CA ASN A 56 68.13 49.06 33.51
C ASN A 56 69.00 50.33 33.44
N ALA A 57 68.41 51.49 33.19
CA ALA A 57 69.12 52.77 33.15
C ALA A 57 69.71 53.19 34.50
N LEU A 58 68.99 52.91 35.60
CA LEU A 58 69.40 53.23 36.98
C LEU A 58 70.19 52.10 37.67
N ARG A 59 70.44 50.98 36.98
CA ARG A 59 71.06 49.76 37.55
C ARG A 59 70.35 49.24 38.80
N ASP A 60 69.02 49.27 38.80
CA ASP A 60 68.16 48.79 39.89
C ASP A 60 67.55 47.42 39.56
N PRO A 61 68.15 46.30 40.03
CA PRO A 61 67.70 44.96 39.66
C PRO A 61 66.30 44.61 40.19
N GLU A 62 65.87 45.21 41.30
CA GLU A 62 64.53 44.97 41.85
C GLU A 62 63.43 45.60 40.99
N LEU A 63 63.69 46.79 40.43
CA LEU A 63 62.77 47.46 39.51
C LEU A 63 62.68 46.70 38.18
N VAL A 64 63.81 46.19 37.68
CA VAL A 64 63.85 45.32 36.48
C VAL A 64 63.03 44.05 36.68
N LYS A 65 63.23 43.32 37.79
CA LYS A 65 62.48 42.09 38.12
C LYS A 65 60.98 42.35 38.22
N ARG A 66 60.59 43.44 38.89
CA ARG A 66 59.19 43.82 39.05
C ARG A 66 58.54 44.15 37.71
N GLY A 67 59.19 44.96 36.89
CA GLY A 67 58.69 45.31 35.56
C GLY A 67 58.52 44.09 34.66
N ALA A 68 59.51 43.18 34.67
CA ALA A 68 59.47 41.95 33.90
C ALA A 68 58.33 41.01 34.36
N ALA A 69 58.17 40.83 35.67
CA ALA A 69 57.08 40.03 36.24
C ALA A 69 55.69 40.62 35.93
N LEU A 70 55.55 41.94 35.91
CA LEU A 70 54.30 42.60 35.54
C LEU A 70 53.97 42.37 34.07
N VAL A 71 54.92 42.56 33.15
CA VAL A 71 54.73 42.29 31.72
C VAL A 71 54.34 40.83 31.47
N GLU A 72 55.03 39.87 32.10
CA GLU A 72 54.74 38.45 31.95
C GLU A 72 53.32 38.09 32.43
N ARG A 73 52.92 38.58 33.60
CA ARG A 73 51.58 38.37 34.16
C ARG A 73 50.50 38.92 33.25
N THR A 74 50.69 40.13 32.75
CA THR A 74 49.73 40.80 31.87
C THR A 74 49.60 40.10 30.52
N ASP A 75 50.70 39.57 29.97
CA ASP A 75 50.68 38.78 28.73
C ASP A 75 49.98 37.42 28.92
N ALA A 76 50.19 36.78 30.08
CA ALA A 76 49.46 35.55 30.42
C ALA A 76 47.95 35.80 30.54
N LEU A 77 47.54 36.86 31.25
CA LEU A 77 46.13 37.25 31.38
C LEU A 77 45.50 37.64 30.04
N GLY A 78 46.21 38.39 29.19
CA GLY A 78 45.73 38.75 27.87
C GLY A 78 45.51 37.54 26.96
N ARG A 79 46.41 36.55 27.02
CA ARG A 79 46.24 35.28 26.29
C ARG A 79 45.08 34.46 26.82
N ALA A 80 44.91 34.37 28.14
CA ALA A 80 43.80 33.66 28.75
C ALA A 80 42.45 34.27 28.33
N ALA A 81 42.30 35.59 28.45
CA ALA A 81 41.09 36.29 28.03
C ALA A 81 40.76 36.09 26.54
N ALA A 82 41.78 36.09 25.67
CA ALA A 82 41.60 35.83 24.24
C ALA A 82 41.17 34.39 23.95
N LEU A 83 41.68 33.41 24.71
CA LEU A 83 41.27 32.01 24.60
C LEU A 83 39.84 31.79 25.10
N ASP A 84 39.46 32.41 26.23
CA ASP A 84 38.10 32.32 26.78
C ASP A 84 37.07 32.96 25.86
N ALA A 85 37.39 34.12 25.26
CA ALA A 85 36.54 34.74 24.25
C ALA A 85 36.34 33.81 23.04
N ARG A 86 37.42 33.21 22.52
CA ARG A 86 37.33 32.24 21.41
C ARG A 86 36.56 30.98 21.79
N ALA A 87 36.73 30.48 23.02
CA ALA A 87 36.02 29.31 23.51
C ALA A 87 34.51 29.58 23.60
N THR A 88 34.14 30.76 24.12
CA THR A 88 32.75 31.21 24.22
C THR A 88 32.11 31.29 22.83
N THR A 89 32.75 31.99 21.89
CA THR A 89 32.25 32.09 20.51
C THR A 89 32.13 30.72 19.83
N ARG A 90 33.10 29.82 20.02
CA ARG A 90 33.03 28.47 19.45
C ARG A 90 31.89 27.66 20.06
N LYS A 91 31.65 27.81 21.35
CA LYS A 91 30.54 27.15 22.04
C LYS A 91 29.21 27.65 21.50
N GLU A 92 29.01 28.96 21.41
CA GLU A 92 27.79 29.56 20.85
C GLU A 92 27.54 29.10 19.41
N GLN A 93 28.58 29.05 18.57
CA GLN A 93 28.46 28.55 17.20
C GLN A 93 28.15 27.05 17.13
N ALA A 94 28.70 26.25 18.05
CA ALA A 94 28.44 24.82 18.11
C ALA A 94 27.00 24.55 18.58
N ASP A 95 26.54 25.29 19.60
CA ASP A 95 25.18 25.19 20.13
C ASP A 95 24.17 25.60 19.04
N ALA A 96 24.40 26.71 18.32
CA ALA A 96 23.54 27.13 17.21
C ALA A 96 23.46 26.08 16.08
N LYS A 97 24.59 25.48 15.69
CA LYS A 97 24.61 24.40 14.68
C LYS A 97 23.88 23.14 15.14
N LEU A 98 24.00 22.82 16.43
CA LEU A 98 23.34 21.67 17.02
C LEU A 98 21.82 21.87 17.07
N ASP A 99 21.36 23.07 17.39
CA ASP A 99 19.94 23.42 17.37
C ASP A 99 19.39 23.38 15.94
N GLU A 100 20.09 23.96 14.96
CA GLU A 100 19.70 23.88 13.54
C GLU A 100 19.61 22.42 13.05
N ALA A 101 20.61 21.59 13.36
CA ALA A 101 20.60 20.17 12.99
C ALA A 101 19.46 19.39 13.66
N ARG A 102 19.08 19.77 14.90
CA ARG A 102 17.94 19.17 15.59
C ARG A 102 16.61 19.57 14.95
N GLU A 103 16.45 20.84 14.59
CA GLU A 103 15.26 21.33 13.90
C GLU A 103 15.09 20.62 12.55
N GLN A 104 16.14 20.55 11.75
CA GLN A 104 16.16 19.82 10.48
C GLN A 104 15.81 18.34 10.67
N ALA A 105 16.40 17.65 11.65
CA ALA A 105 16.09 16.25 11.92
C ALA A 105 14.62 16.03 12.35
N VAL A 106 14.03 17.00 13.06
CA VAL A 106 12.61 16.96 13.43
C VAL A 106 11.71 17.19 12.21
N GLU A 107 12.08 18.11 11.33
CA GLU A 107 11.36 18.36 10.06
C GLU A 107 11.42 17.13 9.15
N ASP A 108 12.62 16.59 8.90
CA ASP A 108 12.82 15.37 8.12
C ASP A 108 11.99 14.20 8.66
N GLN A 109 11.97 14.04 10.00
CA GLN A 109 11.17 12.99 10.63
C GLN A 109 9.66 13.22 10.42
N LYS A 110 9.18 14.46 10.49
CA LYS A 110 7.77 14.79 10.25
C LYS A 110 7.39 14.52 8.80
N GLU A 111 8.22 14.94 7.84
CA GLU A 111 8.00 14.70 6.42
C GLU A 111 7.99 13.20 6.09
N ALA A 112 8.97 12.45 6.59
CA ALA A 112 9.03 11.00 6.40
C ALA A 112 7.79 10.29 6.98
N ARG A 113 7.32 10.71 8.16
CA ARG A 113 6.09 10.18 8.76
C ARG A 113 4.86 10.55 7.93
N ALA A 114 4.76 11.79 7.47
CA ALA A 114 3.64 12.24 6.63
C ALA A 114 3.60 11.45 5.30
N ALA A 115 4.73 11.28 4.64
CA ALA A 115 4.85 10.48 3.42
C ALA A 115 4.49 9.01 3.67
N THR A 116 4.92 8.43 4.80
CA THR A 116 4.55 7.05 5.17
C THR A 116 3.05 6.91 5.39
N VAL A 117 2.40 7.86 6.07
CA VAL A 117 0.95 7.86 6.28
C VAL A 117 0.22 7.95 4.94
N GLN A 118 0.63 8.87 4.06
CA GLN A 118 0.05 8.99 2.72
C GLN A 118 0.15 7.69 1.91
N GLN A 119 1.32 7.05 1.90
CA GLN A 119 1.51 5.77 1.20
C GLN A 119 0.62 4.66 1.77
N ILE A 120 0.44 4.61 3.10
CA ILE A 120 -0.46 3.64 3.74
C ILE A 120 -1.91 3.89 3.32
N ASP A 121 -2.35 5.14 3.30
CA ASP A 121 -3.71 5.50 2.93
C ASP A 121 -3.98 5.22 1.45
N GLU A 122 -3.06 5.57 0.55
CA GLU A 122 -3.13 5.23 -0.87
C GLU A 122 -3.19 3.71 -1.09
N ALA A 123 -2.34 2.95 -0.40
CA ALA A 123 -2.33 1.50 -0.49
C ALA A 123 -3.66 0.89 0.00
N ARG A 124 -4.26 1.45 1.06
CA ARG A 124 -5.57 1.03 1.57
C ARG A 124 -6.68 1.35 0.57
N SER A 125 -6.72 2.57 0.03
CA SER A 125 -7.71 2.95 -0.98
C SER A 125 -7.61 2.07 -2.23
N ALA A 126 -6.41 1.82 -2.73
CA ALA A 126 -6.19 0.93 -3.87
C ALA A 126 -6.61 -0.52 -3.56
N ALA A 127 -6.35 -1.01 -2.35
CA ALA A 127 -6.80 -2.34 -1.94
C ALA A 127 -8.33 -2.44 -1.85
N GLU A 128 -9.01 -1.41 -1.33
CA GLU A 128 -10.47 -1.35 -1.31
C GLU A 128 -11.08 -1.31 -2.71
N GLU A 129 -10.51 -0.51 -3.60
CA GLU A 129 -10.96 -0.41 -5.00
C GLU A 129 -10.86 -1.76 -5.70
N ARG A 130 -9.69 -2.43 -5.62
CA ARG A 130 -9.51 -3.78 -6.17
C ARG A 130 -10.51 -4.78 -5.58
N LYS A 131 -10.83 -4.69 -4.29
CA LYS A 131 -11.83 -5.57 -3.65
C LYS A 131 -13.23 -5.32 -4.22
N ARG A 132 -13.60 -4.05 -4.45
CA ARG A 132 -14.88 -3.67 -5.07
C ARG A 132 -14.94 -4.17 -6.52
N GLU A 133 -13.91 -3.93 -7.31
CA GLU A 133 -13.80 -4.39 -8.70
C GLU A 133 -13.87 -5.91 -8.81
N ALA A 134 -13.14 -6.64 -7.95
CA ALA A 134 -13.17 -8.09 -7.92
C ALA A 134 -14.57 -8.62 -7.57
N THR A 135 -15.24 -7.99 -6.60
CA THR A 135 -16.62 -8.33 -6.22
C THR A 135 -17.59 -8.07 -7.36
N GLN A 136 -17.49 -6.92 -8.02
CA GLN A 136 -18.34 -6.55 -9.14
C GLN A 136 -18.11 -7.49 -10.34
N SER A 137 -16.85 -7.79 -10.66
CA SER A 137 -16.48 -8.73 -11.71
C SER A 137 -17.00 -10.15 -11.42
N ALA A 138 -16.89 -10.60 -10.17
CA ALA A 138 -17.41 -11.90 -9.74
C ALA A 138 -18.95 -11.98 -9.83
N ARG A 139 -19.65 -10.89 -9.46
CA ARG A 139 -21.11 -10.76 -9.61
C ARG A 139 -21.51 -10.80 -11.08
N GLN A 140 -20.89 -9.99 -11.93
CA GLN A 140 -21.17 -9.98 -13.37
C GLN A 140 -20.94 -11.35 -14.02
N ARG A 141 -19.84 -12.02 -13.67
CA ARG A 141 -19.56 -13.39 -14.16
C ARG A 141 -20.63 -14.37 -13.68
N SER A 142 -20.99 -14.33 -12.41
CA SER A 142 -22.06 -15.18 -11.84
C SER A 142 -23.41 -14.94 -12.52
N GLU A 143 -23.80 -13.69 -12.74
CA GLU A 143 -25.03 -13.33 -13.45
C GLU A 143 -25.01 -13.80 -14.90
N SER A 144 -23.89 -13.63 -15.61
CA SER A 144 -23.73 -14.11 -16.98
C SER A 144 -23.81 -15.65 -17.05
N ALA A 145 -23.23 -16.34 -16.08
CA ALA A 145 -23.29 -17.80 -15.98
C ALA A 145 -24.72 -18.26 -15.68
N LYS A 146 -25.43 -17.57 -14.78
CA LYS A 146 -26.85 -17.84 -14.48
C LYS A 146 -27.72 -17.67 -15.73
N LYS A 147 -27.59 -16.57 -16.47
CA LYS A 147 -28.33 -16.35 -17.73
C LYS A 147 -28.05 -17.43 -18.77
N ARG A 148 -26.80 -17.89 -18.90
CA ARG A 148 -26.43 -18.99 -19.79
C ARG A 148 -27.03 -20.32 -19.34
N ALA A 149 -27.03 -20.60 -18.04
CA ALA A 149 -27.64 -21.82 -17.51
C ALA A 149 -29.16 -21.82 -17.74
N GLU A 150 -29.82 -20.69 -17.51
CA GLU A 150 -31.25 -20.51 -17.76
C GLU A 150 -31.59 -20.68 -19.26
N SER A 151 -30.80 -20.10 -20.17
CA SER A 151 -31.04 -20.27 -21.61
C SER A 151 -30.82 -21.70 -22.07
N VAL A 152 -29.79 -22.39 -21.56
CA VAL A 152 -29.57 -23.82 -21.84
C VAL A 152 -30.72 -24.66 -21.29
N ALA A 153 -31.21 -24.38 -20.08
CA ALA A 153 -32.35 -25.08 -19.50
C ALA A 153 -33.63 -24.86 -20.31
N ALA A 154 -33.90 -23.62 -20.74
CA ALA A 154 -35.04 -23.28 -21.58
C ALA A 154 -34.98 -24.02 -22.94
N ASN A 155 -33.82 -24.02 -23.60
CA ASN A 155 -33.62 -24.74 -24.86
C ASN A 155 -33.83 -26.24 -24.70
N ARG A 156 -33.33 -26.84 -23.61
CA ARG A 156 -33.55 -28.27 -23.30
C ARG A 156 -35.02 -28.58 -23.05
N LYS A 157 -35.73 -27.71 -22.34
CA LYS A 157 -37.18 -27.87 -22.12
C LYS A 157 -37.93 -27.85 -23.45
N GLN A 158 -37.66 -26.87 -24.31
CA GLN A 158 -38.29 -26.78 -25.63
C GLN A 158 -37.98 -27.99 -26.51
N ALA A 159 -36.74 -28.47 -26.51
CA ALA A 159 -36.35 -29.67 -27.25
C ALA A 159 -37.08 -30.92 -26.74
N ALA A 160 -37.22 -31.06 -25.41
CA ALA A 160 -37.95 -32.18 -24.81
C ALA A 160 -39.46 -32.13 -25.12
N GLU A 161 -40.07 -30.94 -25.09
CA GLU A 161 -41.48 -30.74 -25.49
C GLU A 161 -41.68 -31.08 -26.98
N SER A 162 -40.80 -30.58 -27.85
CA SER A 162 -40.85 -30.90 -29.29
C SER A 162 -40.69 -32.40 -29.56
N ALA A 163 -39.80 -33.07 -28.83
CA ALA A 163 -39.62 -34.52 -28.93
C ALA A 163 -40.87 -35.29 -28.44
N ARG A 164 -41.50 -34.84 -27.36
CA ARG A 164 -42.78 -35.41 -26.88
C ARG A 164 -43.87 -35.27 -27.94
N ASP A 165 -44.01 -34.09 -28.55
CA ASP A 165 -45.01 -33.85 -29.58
C ASP A 165 -44.79 -34.76 -30.80
N GLN A 166 -43.54 -34.93 -31.23
CA GLN A 166 -43.19 -35.86 -32.30
C GLN A 166 -43.55 -37.31 -31.97
N VAL A 167 -43.28 -37.76 -30.73
CA VAL A 167 -43.68 -39.10 -30.28
C VAL A 167 -45.19 -39.25 -30.30
N VAL A 168 -45.95 -38.28 -29.77
CA VAL A 168 -47.42 -38.31 -29.78
C VAL A 168 -47.97 -38.37 -31.20
N GLN A 169 -47.43 -37.57 -32.13
CA GLN A 169 -47.83 -37.59 -33.53
C GLN A 169 -47.53 -38.94 -34.19
N ARG A 170 -46.34 -39.51 -33.94
CA ARG A 170 -45.96 -40.82 -34.48
C ARG A 170 -46.85 -41.94 -33.92
N THR A 171 -47.15 -41.93 -32.63
CA THR A 171 -48.06 -42.90 -32.00
C THR A 171 -49.44 -42.82 -32.63
N LYS A 172 -50.02 -41.62 -32.76
CA LYS A 172 -51.33 -41.43 -33.43
C LYS A 172 -51.31 -41.94 -34.88
N ALA A 173 -50.22 -41.72 -35.61
CA ALA A 173 -50.09 -42.21 -36.98
C ALA A 173 -50.04 -43.75 -37.04
N VAL A 174 -49.30 -44.39 -36.12
CA VAL A 174 -49.23 -45.84 -36.00
C VAL A 174 -50.58 -46.43 -35.59
N GLU A 175 -51.27 -45.85 -34.61
CA GLU A 175 -52.61 -46.26 -34.19
C GLU A 175 -53.59 -46.17 -35.36
N LYS A 176 -53.62 -45.06 -36.07
CA LYS A 176 -54.48 -44.89 -37.25
C LYS A 176 -54.17 -45.89 -38.35
N GLY A 177 -52.88 -46.20 -38.58
CA GLY A 177 -52.46 -47.24 -39.51
C GLY A 177 -52.93 -48.64 -39.10
N ALA A 178 -52.80 -48.97 -37.81
CA ALA A 178 -53.26 -50.23 -37.24
C ALA A 178 -54.79 -50.36 -37.30
N SER A 179 -55.54 -49.30 -36.98
CA SER A 179 -57.01 -49.27 -37.10
C SER A 179 -57.46 -49.55 -38.54
N ARG A 180 -56.86 -48.88 -39.53
CA ARG A 180 -57.17 -49.12 -40.95
C ARG A 180 -56.86 -50.55 -41.39
N ALA A 181 -55.74 -51.11 -40.94
CA ALA A 181 -55.40 -52.49 -41.24
C ALA A 181 -56.37 -53.49 -40.58
N ALA A 182 -56.87 -53.18 -39.39
CA ALA A 182 -57.90 -53.99 -38.72
C ALA A 182 -59.26 -53.89 -39.44
N GLU A 183 -59.68 -52.69 -39.85
CA GLU A 183 -60.89 -52.45 -40.65
C GLU A 183 -60.85 -53.27 -41.96
N SER A 184 -59.75 -53.20 -42.71
CA SER A 184 -59.58 -53.98 -43.95
C SER A 184 -59.65 -55.50 -43.69
N LYS A 185 -59.06 -56.01 -42.60
CA LYS A 185 -59.18 -57.44 -42.24
C LYS A 185 -60.62 -57.84 -41.88
N LEU A 186 -61.39 -56.95 -41.26
CA LEU A 186 -62.80 -57.19 -40.94
C LEU A 186 -63.65 -57.21 -42.21
N GLU A 187 -63.38 -56.31 -43.17
CA GLU A 187 -64.01 -56.30 -44.49
C GLU A 187 -63.72 -57.61 -45.24
N ASP A 188 -62.44 -57.99 -45.39
CA ASP A 188 -62.03 -59.28 -46.02
C ASP A 188 -62.71 -60.49 -45.37
N ALA A 189 -62.81 -60.51 -44.04
CA ALA A 189 -63.46 -61.59 -43.31
C ALA A 189 -64.97 -61.62 -43.56
N SER A 190 -65.61 -60.45 -43.68
CA SER A 190 -67.03 -60.32 -43.99
C SER A 190 -67.36 -60.78 -45.41
N GLU A 191 -66.49 -60.49 -46.39
CA GLU A 191 -66.60 -60.97 -47.77
C GLU A 191 -66.50 -62.49 -47.82
N LYS A 192 -65.46 -63.07 -47.21
CA LYS A 192 -65.29 -64.53 -47.12
C LYS A 192 -66.47 -65.22 -46.43
N ARG A 193 -67.05 -64.60 -45.39
CA ARG A 193 -68.25 -65.11 -44.73
C ARG A 193 -69.45 -65.12 -45.67
N SER A 194 -69.61 -64.07 -46.47
CA SER A 194 -70.68 -63.94 -47.45
C SER A 194 -70.53 -64.95 -48.59
N GLU A 195 -69.30 -65.15 -49.10
CA GLU A 195 -69.00 -66.20 -50.08
C GLU A 195 -69.30 -67.60 -49.54
N ALA A 196 -68.89 -67.88 -48.30
CA ALA A 196 -69.14 -69.16 -47.65
C ALA A 196 -70.66 -69.42 -47.47
N ALA A 197 -71.43 -68.39 -47.10
CA ALA A 197 -72.89 -68.48 -47.03
C ALA A 197 -73.52 -68.77 -48.40
N SER A 198 -73.06 -68.08 -49.46
CA SER A 198 -73.51 -68.34 -50.83
C SER A 198 -73.21 -69.76 -51.28
N LYS A 199 -72.00 -70.28 -51.00
CA LYS A 199 -71.62 -71.67 -51.30
C LYS A 199 -72.49 -72.68 -50.54
N ARG A 200 -72.80 -72.43 -49.25
CA ARG A 200 -73.73 -73.26 -48.48
C ARG A 200 -75.12 -73.26 -49.08
N ASN A 201 -75.66 -72.10 -49.44
CA ASN A 201 -76.98 -72.01 -50.08
C ASN A 201 -77.00 -72.76 -51.42
N GLN A 202 -75.92 -72.66 -52.22
CA GLN A 202 -75.80 -73.40 -53.47
C GLN A 202 -75.74 -74.92 -53.21
N ALA A 203 -74.96 -75.36 -52.22
CA ALA A 203 -74.88 -76.78 -51.84
C ALA A 203 -76.25 -77.31 -51.37
N ASN A 204 -76.94 -76.59 -50.48
CA ASN A 204 -78.29 -76.94 -50.03
C ASN A 204 -79.26 -77.05 -51.21
N ARG A 205 -79.18 -76.13 -52.19
CA ARG A 205 -80.02 -76.17 -53.39
C ARG A 205 -79.71 -77.37 -54.29
N VAL A 206 -78.44 -77.76 -54.41
CA VAL A 206 -78.04 -78.98 -55.13
C VAL A 206 -78.54 -80.23 -54.41
N GLU A 207 -78.48 -80.25 -53.07
CA GLU A 207 -79.02 -81.34 -52.25
C GLU A 207 -80.54 -81.45 -52.41
N GLU A 208 -81.28 -80.34 -52.33
CA GLU A 208 -82.73 -80.29 -52.61
C GLU A 208 -83.07 -80.81 -54.02
N LEU A 209 -82.30 -80.41 -55.05
CA LEU A 209 -82.48 -80.91 -56.41
C LEU A 209 -82.18 -82.42 -56.52
N ALA A 210 -81.13 -82.90 -55.86
CA ALA A 210 -80.78 -84.30 -55.83
C ALA A 210 -81.83 -85.15 -55.11
N ASP A 211 -82.38 -84.66 -54.00
CA ASP A 211 -83.45 -85.33 -53.27
C ASP A 211 -84.78 -85.28 -54.04
N ALA A 212 -85.08 -84.17 -54.73
CA ALA A 212 -86.21 -84.09 -55.66
C ALA A 212 -86.06 -85.09 -56.84
N GLU A 213 -84.85 -85.25 -57.39
CA GLU A 213 -84.58 -86.24 -58.44
C GLU A 213 -84.70 -87.68 -57.92
N LYS A 214 -84.22 -87.96 -56.70
CA LYS A 214 -84.45 -89.26 -56.04
C LYS A 214 -85.94 -89.55 -55.85
N GLN A 215 -86.71 -88.57 -55.35
CA GLN A 215 -88.16 -88.70 -55.19
C GLN A 215 -88.85 -88.93 -56.53
N LYS A 216 -88.44 -88.22 -57.59
CA LYS A 216 -88.94 -88.43 -58.95
C LYS A 216 -88.63 -89.84 -59.46
N ARG A 217 -87.40 -90.34 -59.27
CA ARG A 217 -87.04 -91.74 -59.61
C ARG A 217 -87.80 -92.77 -58.79
N GLN A 218 -88.14 -92.49 -57.53
CA GLN A 218 -88.98 -93.36 -56.71
C GLN A 218 -90.45 -93.35 -57.18
N ALA A 219 -90.98 -92.18 -57.57
CA ALA A 219 -92.32 -92.05 -58.15
C ALA A 219 -92.43 -92.74 -59.52
N GLU A 220 -91.42 -92.63 -60.38
CA GLU A 220 -91.36 -93.34 -61.67
C GLU A 220 -91.31 -94.87 -61.47
N ARG A 221 -90.57 -95.35 -60.46
CA ARG A 221 -90.57 -96.77 -60.06
C ARG A 221 -91.91 -97.25 -59.48
N ALA A 222 -92.66 -96.37 -58.80
CA ALA A 222 -93.99 -96.69 -58.30
C ALA A 222 -95.07 -96.67 -59.42
N SER A 223 -94.89 -95.89 -60.48
CA SER A 223 -95.78 -95.86 -61.66
C SER A 223 -95.49 -96.94 -62.72
N GLY A 224 -94.34 -97.62 -62.63
CA GLY A 224 -93.93 -98.69 -63.54
C GLY A 224 -94.32 -100.11 -63.11
N SER A 225 -95.11 -100.26 -62.06
CA SER A 225 -95.65 -101.54 -61.56
C SER A 225 -97.17 -101.52 -61.68
N SER A 226 -97.69 -101.65 -62.90
CA SER A 226 -99.02 -102.23 -63.16
C SER A 226 -98.88 -103.73 -63.35
#